data_AF-A0A497D8I6-F1
#
_entry.id   AF-A0A497D8I6-F1
#
_cell.length_a   1.000
_cell.length_b   1.000
_cell.length_c   1.000
_cell.angle_alpha   90.00
_cell.angle_beta   90.00
_cell.angle_gamma   90.00
#
_symmetry.space_group_name_H-M   'P 1'
#
loop_
_entity.id
_entity.type
_entity.pdbx_description
1 polymer ?
#
loop_
_entity_poly.entity_id
_entity_poly.type
_entity_poly.pdbx_seq_one_letter_code
_entity_poly.pdbx_strand_id
1 'polypeptide(L)' 'MLFKKDEIPYKFKSLRTYAWDRVMNNIRRYRRVFDRNEISYLSVALEFYNKWFDEKDWEAKITWEAYTLEG' A
#
# COMPACT_ATOMS: atom_id res chain seq x y z
N MET A 1 13.68 19.97 24.62
CA MET A 1 13.67 18.52 24.91
C MET A 1 13.60 17.79 23.59
N LEU A 2 14.72 17.15 23.26
CA LEU A 2 15.02 16.53 21.97
C LEU A 2 14.23 15.22 21.81
N PHE A 3 13.59 15.11 20.65
CA PHE A 3 13.04 13.93 19.96
C PHE A 3 12.71 12.70 20.82
N LYS A 4 11.40 12.51 21.07
CA LYS A 4 10.83 11.34 21.75
C LYS A 4 10.66 10.17 20.77
N LYS A 5 11.20 9.01 21.19
CA LYS A 5 10.68 7.64 21.02
C LYS A 5 10.54 7.16 19.57
N ASP A 6 11.54 6.40 19.14
CA ASP A 6 11.58 5.54 17.94
C ASP A 6 10.87 6.14 16.72
N GLU A 7 11.52 7.09 16.06
CA GLU A 7 11.00 7.66 14.82
C GLU A 7 10.96 6.59 13.74
N ILE A 8 9.77 6.05 13.52
CA ILE A 8 9.44 5.23 12.36
C ILE A 8 9.86 6.04 11.12
N PRO A 9 10.79 5.53 10.28
CA PRO A 9 11.42 6.29 9.18
C PRO A 9 10.48 6.57 8.01
N TYR A 10 9.21 6.16 8.14
CA TYR A 10 8.18 6.40 7.16
C TYR A 10 6.90 6.95 7.77
N LYS A 11 6.09 7.58 6.91
CA LYS A 11 4.71 7.96 7.21
C LYS A 11 3.79 7.29 6.20
N PHE A 12 2.87 6.45 6.67
CA PHE A 12 1.83 5.88 5.83
C PHE A 12 0.99 6.98 5.18
N LYS A 13 0.74 6.88 3.87
CA LYS A 13 -0.11 7.82 3.13
C LYS A 13 -1.41 7.16 2.70
N SER A 14 -1.31 6.08 1.93
CA SER A 14 -2.47 5.39 1.39
C SER A 14 -2.15 3.96 1.02
N LEU A 15 -3.14 3.09 1.22
CA LEU A 15 -3.19 1.76 0.63
C LEU A 15 -4.44 1.72 -0.25
N ARG A 16 -4.23 1.47 -1.54
CA ARG A 16 -5.33 1.42 -2.51
C ARG A 16 -5.29 0.11 -3.26
N THR A 17 -6.45 -0.49 -3.43
CA THR A 17 -6.63 -1.71 -4.22
C THR A 17 -7.13 -1.37 -5.62
N TYR A 18 -6.72 -2.16 -6.60
CA TYR A 18 -7.18 -2.04 -7.98
C TYR A 18 -7.11 -3.41 -8.66
N ALA A 19 -7.88 -3.57 -9.74
CA ALA A 19 -7.81 -4.77 -10.58
C ALA A 19 -6.83 -4.49 -11.71
N TRP A 20 -5.73 -5.26 -11.80
CA TRP A 20 -4.74 -5.11 -12.86
C TRP A 20 -5.35 -5.27 -14.26
N ASP A 21 -6.26 -6.24 -14.40
CA ASP A 21 -6.99 -6.54 -15.64
C ASP A 21 -7.78 -5.34 -16.19
N ARG A 22 -8.20 -4.40 -15.33
CA ARG A 22 -9.01 -3.24 -15.72
C ARG A 22 -8.21 -1.94 -15.84
N VAL A 23 -6.89 -2.03 -15.94
CA VAL A 23 -6.03 -0.88 -16.20
C VAL A 23 -6.05 -0.58 -17.70
N MET A 24 -6.89 0.36 -18.12
CA MET A 24 -6.87 0.92 -19.46
C MET A 24 -6.07 2.22 -19.49
N ASN A 25 -5.16 2.35 -20.46
CA ASN A 25 -4.41 3.58 -20.72
C ASN A 25 -3.60 4.10 -19.50
N ASN A 26 -3.07 3.19 -18.68
CA ASN A 26 -2.32 3.50 -17.44
C ASN A 26 -3.17 4.16 -16.33
N ILE A 27 -4.49 4.26 -16.51
CA ILE A 27 -5.42 4.80 -15.52
C ILE A 27 -5.86 3.66 -14.59
N ARG A 28 -5.30 3.66 -13.38
CA ARG A 28 -5.68 2.70 -12.33
C ARG A 28 -6.96 3.18 -11.65
N ARG A 29 -8.07 2.46 -11.84
CA ARG A 29 -9.30 2.69 -11.08
C ARG A 29 -9.17 2.04 -9.70
N TYR A 30 -8.88 2.86 -8.69
CA TYR A 30 -8.82 2.43 -7.30
C TYR A 30 -10.22 2.18 -6.76
N ARG A 31 -10.47 0.98 -6.24
CA ARG A 31 -11.74 0.60 -5.61
C ARG A 31 -11.49 -0.43 -4.52
N ARG A 32 -12.35 -0.44 -3.50
CA ARG A 32 -12.23 -1.32 -2.33
C ARG A 32 -13.11 -2.56 -2.39
N VAL A 33 -14.19 -2.50 -3.17
CA VAL A 33 -15.16 -3.58 -3.31
C VAL A 33 -15.06 -4.12 -4.73
N PHE A 34 -14.96 -5.43 -4.84
CA PHE A 34 -14.90 -6.17 -6.09
C PHE A 34 -15.86 -7.35 -5.96
N ASP A 35 -16.52 -7.70 -7.06
CA ASP A 35 -17.24 -8.95 -7.12
C ASP A 35 -16.26 -10.10 -7.35
N ARG A 36 -16.50 -11.26 -6.71
CA ARG A 36 -15.61 -12.43 -6.79
C ARG A 36 -15.44 -12.92 -8.23
N ASN A 37 -16.47 -12.79 -9.05
CA ASN A 37 -16.43 -13.21 -10.46
C ASN A 37 -15.82 -12.15 -11.37
N GLU A 38 -15.56 -10.94 -10.86
CA GLU A 38 -15.14 -9.80 -11.67
C GLU A 38 -13.62 -9.66 -11.78
N ILE A 39 -12.84 -10.28 -10.89
CA ILE A 39 -11.38 -10.10 -10.83
C ILE A 39 -10.62 -11.43 -10.79
N SER A 40 -9.62 -11.58 -11.67
CA SER A 40 -8.65 -12.68 -11.60
C SER A 40 -7.49 -12.38 -10.66
N TYR A 41 -7.07 -11.11 -10.58
CA TYR A 41 -5.96 -10.66 -9.74
C TYR A 41 -6.33 -9.37 -8.98
N LEU A 42 -6.10 -9.39 -7.67
CA LEU A 42 -6.20 -8.21 -6.81
C LEU A 42 -4.81 -7.58 -6.67
N SER A 43 -4.69 -6.32 -7.06
CA SER A 43 -3.45 -5.56 -6.93
C SER A 43 -3.57 -4.49 -5.86
N VAL A 44 -2.45 -4.22 -5.18
CA VAL A 44 -2.34 -3.19 -4.15
C VAL A 44 -1.31 -2.15 -4.57
N ALA A 45 -1.62 -0.90 -4.32
CA ALA A 45 -0.74 0.24 -4.45
C ALA A 45 -0.50 0.81 -3.05
N LEU A 46 0.73 0.66 -2.57
CA LEU A 46 1.19 1.27 -1.33
C LEU A 46 1.82 2.62 -1.62
N GLU A 47 1.39 3.64 -0.91
CA GLU A 47 2.07 4.92 -0.86
C GLU A 47 2.45 5.23 0.58
N PHE A 48 3.73 5.54 0.77
CA PHE A 48 4.26 6.05 2.04
C PHE A 48 5.30 7.13 1.75
N TYR A 49 5.51 8.00 2.72
CA TYR A 49 6.56 9.01 2.66
C TYR A 49 7.79 8.50 3.40
N ASN A 50 8.95 8.64 2.77
CA ASN A 50 10.24 8.58 3.45
C ASN A 50 10.40 9.84 4.31
N LYS A 51 10.68 9.69 5.61
CA LYS A 51 10.94 10.83 6.51
C LYS A 51 12.42 11.21 6.57
N TRP A 52 13.33 10.27 6.32
CA TRP A 52 14.77 10.51 6.41
C TRP A 52 15.38 11.02 5.11
N PHE A 53 14.59 11.16 4.03
CA PHE A 53 15.00 11.74 2.73
C PHE A 53 16.46 11.40 2.37
N ASP A 54 17.36 12.39 2.40
CA ASP A 54 18.81 12.28 2.13
C ASP A 54 19.67 12.26 3.42
N GLU A 55 19.07 12.26 4.60
CA GLU A 55 19.78 12.29 5.89
C GLU A 55 20.38 10.92 6.25
N LYS A 56 19.74 9.82 5.86
CA LYS A 56 20.20 8.47 6.21
C LYS A 56 19.58 7.38 5.32
N ASP A 57 20.40 6.42 4.90
CA ASP A 57 19.93 5.18 4.29
C ASP A 57 19.07 4.35 5.25
N TRP A 58 17.97 3.83 4.73
CA TRP A 58 17.07 2.94 5.47
C TRP A 58 16.37 1.95 4.56
N GLU A 59 15.92 0.85 5.15
CA GLU A 59 15.23 -0.22 4.45
C GLU A 59 13.81 -0.39 4.99
N ALA A 60 12.84 -0.59 4.09
CA ALA A 60 11.44 -0.81 4.42
C ALA A 60 11.05 -2.27 4.18
N LYS A 61 10.74 -3.03 5.23
CA LYS A 61 10.16 -4.37 5.09
C LYS A 61 8.65 -4.29 4.96
N ILE A 62 8.11 -4.63 3.79
CA ILE A 62 6.67 -4.64 3.52
C ILE A 62 6.19 -6.10 3.50
N THR A 63 5.19 -6.43 4.32
CA THR A 63 4.54 -7.74 4.35
C THR A 63 3.07 -7.57 4.01
N TRP A 64 2.56 -8.41 3.12
CA TRP A 64 1.17 -8.41 2.68
C TRP A 64 0.46 -9.62 3.24
N GLU A 65 -0.66 -9.41 3.92
CA GLU A 65 -1.49 -10.48 4.46
C GLU A 65 -2.90 -10.37 3.87
N ALA A 66 -3.43 -11.50 3.41
CA ALA A 66 -4.78 -11.61 2.88
C ALA A 66 -5.56 -12.59 3.76
N TYR A 67 -6.69 -12.12 4.28
CA TYR A 67 -7.54 -12.89 5.17
C TYR A 67 -8.84 -13.22 4.45
N THR A 68 -9.28 -14.48 4.54
CA THR A 68 -10.63 -14.87 4.13
C THR A 68 -11.47 -14.90 5.39
N LEU A 69 -12.55 -14.11 5.43
CA LEU A 69 -13.53 -14.21 6.49
C LEU A 69 -14.44 -15.40 6.18
N GLU A 70 -14.22 -16.51 6.86
CA GLU A 70 -15.21 -17.59 6.90
C GLU A 70 -16.35 -17.14 7.83
N GLY A 71 -17.57 -17.14 7.30
CA GLY A 71 -18.79 -16.80 8.04
C GLY A 71 -19.46 -18.04 8.60
#